data_AF-A0A954F7K0-F1
#
_entry.id   AF-A0A954F7K0-F1
#
_cell.length_a   1.000
_cell.length_b   1.000
_cell.length_c   1.000
_cell.angle_alpha   90.00
_cell.angle_beta   90.00
_cell.angle_gamma   90.00
#
_symmetry.space_group_name_H-M   'P 1'
#
loop_
_entity.id
_entity.type
_entity.pdbx_description
1 polymer ?
#
loop_
_entity_poly.entity_id
_entity_poly.type
_entity_poly.pdbx_seq_one_letter_code
_entity_poly.pdbx_strand_id
1 'polypeptide(L)' 'MELLLASGNQKKAAELVALLEPLGVRVLRPSDVGGLPDVDEDQDTFEGNAEKKAISAALASGRMSLADDSGLLVDALNGL' A
#
# COMPACT_ATOMS: atom_id res chain seq x y z
N MET A 1 12.61 -10.40 -8.11
CA MET A 1 12.06 -9.03 -8.23
C MET A 1 11.80 -8.51 -6.83
N GLU A 2 12.02 -7.22 -6.55
CA GLU A 2 11.71 -6.60 -5.25
C GLU A 2 10.52 -5.65 -5.39
N LEU A 3 9.59 -5.68 -4.44
CA LEU A 3 8.38 -4.85 -4.41
C LEU A 3 8.23 -4.24 -3.01
N LEU A 4 8.23 -2.91 -2.92
CA LEU A 4 7.98 -2.20 -1.66
C LEU A 4 6.48 -2.14 -1.39
N LEU A 5 6.07 -2.52 -0.17
CA LEU A 5 4.70 -2.38 0.26
C LEU A 5 4.51 -1.08 1.05
N ALA A 6 3.77 -0.14 0.45
CA ALA A 6 3.40 1.14 1.04
C ALA A 6 2.08 1.03 1.83
N SER A 7 2.05 0.15 2.82
CA SER A 7 0.91 -0.02 3.73
C SER A 7 1.38 -0.10 5.18
N GLY A 8 0.71 0.64 6.07
CA GLY A 8 0.92 0.53 7.52
C GLY A 8 0.28 -0.71 8.16
N ASN A 9 -0.55 -1.46 7.42
CA ASN A 9 -1.29 -2.59 7.98
C ASN A 9 -0.45 -3.88 7.93
N GLN A 10 0.04 -4.32 9.09
CA GLN A 10 0.87 -5.52 9.20
C GLN A 10 0.17 -6.82 8.76
N LYS A 11 -1.15 -6.92 8.93
CA LYS A 11 -1.91 -8.11 8.50
C LYS A 11 -1.95 -8.21 6.98
N LYS A 12 -2.29 -7.11 6.30
CA LYS A 12 -2.27 -7.04 4.84
C LYS A 12 -0.88 -7.32 4.27
N ALA A 13 0.17 -6.83 4.94
CA ALA A 13 1.54 -7.13 4.55
C ALA A 13 1.85 -8.61 4.59
N ALA A 14 1.40 -9.33 5.62
CA ALA A 14 1.58 -10.78 5.71
C ALA A 14 0.81 -11.53 4.60
N GLU A 15 -0.41 -11.12 4.30
CA GLU A 15 -1.23 -11.71 3.22
C GLU A 15 -0.58 -11.51 1.84
N LEU A 16 -0.10 -10.31 1.55
CA LEU A 16 0.57 -10.02 0.27
C LEU A 16 1.91 -10.73 0.14
N VAL A 17 2.68 -10.86 1.23
CA VAL A 17 3.91 -11.68 1.23
C VAL A 17 3.58 -13.12 0.87
N ALA A 18 2.59 -13.73 1.54
CA ALA A 18 2.20 -15.12 1.29
C ALA A 18 1.68 -15.34 -0.14
N LEU A 19 1.00 -14.35 -0.73
CA LEU A 19 0.49 -14.42 -2.10
C LEU A 19 1.58 -14.27 -3.16
N LEU A 20 2.61 -13.46 -2.88
CA LEU A 20 3.66 -13.09 -3.84
C LEU A 20 4.93 -13.95 -3.74
N GLU A 21 5.19 -14.56 -2.58
CA GLU A 21 6.33 -15.45 -2.36
C GLU A 21 6.41 -16.60 -3.39
N PRO A 22 5.32 -17.32 -3.73
CA PRO A 22 5.36 -18.39 -4.74
C PRO A 22 5.74 -17.92 -6.14
N LEU A 23 5.61 -16.61 -6.42
CA LEU A 23 5.98 -15.99 -7.69
C LEU A 23 7.44 -15.50 -7.71
N GLY A 24 8.22 -15.74 -6.65
CA GLY A 24 9.61 -15.28 -6.54
C GLY A 24 9.75 -13.77 -6.34
N VAL A 25 8.71 -13.11 -5.82
CA VAL A 25 8.71 -11.68 -5.51
C VAL A 25 9.06 -11.48 -4.06
N ARG A 26 10.13 -10.72 -3.81
CA ARG A 26 10.52 -10.31 -2.47
C ARG A 26 9.79 -9.03 -2.09
N VAL A 27 8.92 -9.10 -1.09
CA VAL A 27 8.22 -7.93 -0.56
C VAL A 27 9.09 -7.23 0.48
N LEU A 28 9.32 -5.94 0.29
CA LEU A 28 10.01 -5.04 1.21
C LEU A 28 8.97 -4.25 2.03
N ARG A 29 9.31 -3.95 3.28
CA ARG A 29 8.52 -3.12 4.19
C ARG A 29 9.08 -1.71 4.26
N PRO A 30 8.32 -0.71 4.74
CA PRO A 30 8.83 0.65 4.92
C PRO A 30 10.10 0.71 5.77
N SER A 31 10.22 -0.15 6.80
CA SER A 31 11.42 -0.27 7.62
C SER A 31 12.67 -0.69 6.86
N ASP A 32 12.52 -1.45 5.77
CA ASP A 32 13.64 -1.97 4.98
C ASP A 32 14.28 -0.90 4.08
N VAL A 33 13.60 0.24 3.91
CA VAL A 33 14.04 1.38 3.10
C VAL A 33 14.30 2.65 3.93
N GLY A 34 14.35 2.52 5.26
CA GLY A 34 14.62 3.64 6.17
C GLY A 34 13.39 4.46 6.56
N GLY A 35 12.18 3.96 6.25
CA GLY A 35 10.91 4.64 6.47
C GLY A 35 10.29 5.18 5.19
N LEU A 36 9.05 5.63 5.29
CA LEU A 36 8.31 6.28 4.20
C LEU A 36 7.66 7.56 4.74
N PRO A 37 7.44 8.58 3.88
CA PRO A 37 6.69 9.76 4.28
C PRO A 37 5.24 9.38 4.62
N ASP A 38 4.67 10.11 5.58
CA ASP A 38 3.22 10.05 5.82
C ASP A 38 2.49 10.62 4.60
N VAL A 39 1.35 10.00 4.27
CA VAL A 39 0.51 10.38 3.14
C VAL A 39 -0.90 10.60 3.66
N ASP A 40 -1.41 11.81 3.46
CA ASP A 40 -2.80 12.12 3.76
C ASP A 40 -3.73 11.35 2.80
N GLU A 41 -4.71 10.65 3.36
CA GLU A 41 -5.74 9.91 2.63
C GLU A 41 -6.93 10.83 2.34
N ASP A 42 -6.72 11.78 1.44
CA ASP A 42 -7.63 12.89 1.12
C ASP A 42 -8.30 12.75 -0.26
N GLN A 43 -8.15 11.60 -0.92
CA GLN A 43 -8.79 11.34 -2.20
C GLN A 43 -10.22 10.85 -2.01
N ASP A 44 -11.08 11.16 -2.98
CA ASP A 44 -12.51 10.79 -2.97
C ASP A 44 -12.75 9.28 -3.16
N THR A 45 -11.72 8.50 -3.51
CA THR A 45 -11.82 7.07 -3.80
C THR A 45 -10.68 6.28 -3.15
N PHE A 46 -10.96 5.02 -2.80
CA PHE A 46 -9.93 4.09 -2.34
C PHE A 46 -8.82 3.90 -3.38
N GLU A 47 -9.18 3.86 -4.66
CA GLU A 47 -8.20 3.77 -5.75
C GLU A 47 -7.23 4.97 -5.75
N GLY A 48 -7.76 6.19 -5.60
CA GLY A 48 -6.93 7.40 -5.53
C GLY A 48 -5.99 7.41 -4.33
N ASN A 49 -6.47 7.02 -3.16
CA ASN A 49 -5.62 6.91 -1.96
C ASN A 49 -4.55 5.82 -2.12
N ALA A 50 -4.90 4.68 -2.71
CA ALA A 50 -3.95 3.62 -3.00
C ALA A 50 -2.87 4.09 -3.99
N GLU A 51 -3.25 4.73 -5.10
CA GLU A 51 -2.31 5.29 -6.06
C GLU A 51 -1.37 6.32 -5.41
N LYS A 52 -1.94 7.28 -4.66
CA LYS A 52 -1.17 8.32 -3.96
C LYS A 52 -0.12 7.72 -3.02
N LYS A 53 -0.49 6.70 -2.23
CA LYS A 53 0.43 5.98 -1.34
C LYS A 53 1.53 5.26 -2.12
N ALA A 54 1.18 4.55 -3.20
CA ALA A 54 2.15 3.81 -4.01
C ALA A 54 3.18 4.74 -4.65
N ILE A 55 2.72 5.83 -5.28
CA ILE A 55 3.58 6.82 -5.94
C ILE A 55 4.50 7.51 -4.94
N SER A 56 3.96 7.99 -3.81
CA SER A 56 4.75 8.64 -2.77
C SER A 56 5.90 7.75 -2.28
N ALA A 57 5.62 6.47 -2.01
CA ALA A 57 6.62 5.51 -1.59
C ALA A 57 7.63 5.18 -2.69
N ALA A 58 7.21 5.08 -3.95
CA ALA A 58 8.10 4.85 -5.08
C ALA A 58 9.08 6.01 -5.27
N LEU A 59 8.60 7.25 -5.18
CA LEU A 59 9.41 8.46 -5.29
C LEU A 59 10.41 8.58 -4.12
N ALA A 60 9.98 8.30 -2.89
CA ALA A 60 10.84 8.39 -1.71
C ALA A 60 11.94 7.31 -1.66
N SER A 61 11.63 6.09 -2.11
CA SER A 61 12.52 4.93 -1.99
C SER A 61 13.30 4.60 -3.27
N GLY A 62 12.88 5.10 -4.43
CA GLY A 62 13.42 4.73 -5.74
C GLY A 62 13.09 3.29 -6.15
N ARG A 63 12.07 2.66 -5.56
CA ARG A 63 11.69 1.26 -5.80
C ARG A 63 10.29 1.15 -6.38
N MET A 64 10.03 0.03 -7.08
CA MET A 64 8.65 -0.34 -7.42
C MET A 64 7.85 -0.51 -6.13
N SER A 65 6.67 0.10 -6.09
CA SER A 65 5.82 0.15 -4.91
C SER A 65 4.42 -0.38 -5.22
N LEU A 66 3.84 -1.07 -4.24
CA LEU A 66 2.44 -1.48 -4.21
C LEU A 66 1.82 -0.89 -2.95
N ALA A 67 0.62 -0.33 -3.09
CA ALA A 67 -0.20 0.08 -1.96
C ALA A 67 -1.61 -0.48 -2.12
N ASP A 68 -2.34 -0.48 -1.02
CA ASP A 68 -3.73 -0.90 -0.94
C ASP A 68 -4.48 0.09 -0.05
N ASP A 69 -5.74 0.36 -0.39
CA ASP A 69 -6.65 1.12 0.43
C ASP A 69 -8.00 0.42 0.51
N SER A 70 -8.59 0.39 1.70
CA SER A 70 -9.82 -0.35 1.93
C SER A 70 -10.67 0.32 2.99
N GLY A 71 -11.99 0.26 2.81
CA GLY A 71 -12.95 0.68 3.82
C GLY A 71 -14.24 -0.12 3.72
N LEU A 72 -15.25 0.35 4.43
CA LEU A 72 -16.63 -0.11 4.29
C LEU A 72 -17.40 1.00 3.57
N LEU A 73 -18.24 0.62 2.60
CA LEU A 73 -19.21 1.51 2.00
C LEU A 73 -20.60 1.01 2.39
N VAL A 74 -21.41 1.85 3.02
CA VAL A 74 -22.79 1.51 3.35
C VAL A 74 -23.73 2.34 2.49
N ASP A 75 -24.45 1.69 1.57
CA ASP A 75 -25.38 2.35 0.64
C ASP A 75 -26.43 3.20 1.37
N ALA A 76 -26.95 2.71 2.51
CA ALA A 76 -27.92 3.42 3.32
C ALA A 76 -27.35 4.70 3.99
N LEU A 77 -26.03 4.83 4.06
CA LEU A 77 -25.31 6.01 4.53
C LEU A 77 -24.71 6.82 3.37
N ASN A 78 -25.16 6.59 2.13
CA ASN A 78 -24.59 7.18 0.91
C ASN A 78 -23.09 6.88 0.71
N GLY A 79 -22.66 5.67 1.09
CA GLY A 79 -21.27 5.23 0.95
C GLY A 79 -20.35 5.63 2.12
N LEU A 80 -20.89 6.20 3.20
CA LEU A 80 -20.20 6.30 4.49
C LEU A 80 -20.12 4.96 5.23
#